data_AF-A0A4Y7ZLY6-F1
#
_entry.id   AF-A0A4Y7ZLY6-F1
#
_cell.length_a   1.000
_cell.length_b   1.000
_cell.length_c   1.000
_cell.angle_alpha   90.00
_cell.angle_beta   90.00
_cell.angle_gamma   90.00
#
_symmetry.space_group_name_H-M   'P 1'
#
loop_
_entity.id
_entity.type
_entity.pdbx_description
1 polymer ?
#
loop_
_entity_poly.entity_id
_entity_poly.type
_entity_poly.pdbx_seq_one_letter_code
_entity_poly.pdbx_strand_id
1 'polypeptide(L)'
;MRLLVITLLFNIVTANATEYELFDAKVSVDGLCYISINKADKNIVIQPNFSELGQCRLVTHAHTNILNIEYIAGSYLFFIENNIDSNNINNSHCNSEYTAIGISQELAVYTTSLIKKSGSCYQDKELVSFEYFSNKLTVLEN
;
A
#
# COMPACT_ATOMS: atom_id res chain seq x y z
N MET A 1 -4.85 29.93 -47.75
CA MET A 1 -4.34 28.69 -47.14
C MET A 1 -4.36 28.87 -45.63
N ARG A 2 -5.43 28.46 -44.95
CA ARG A 2 -5.53 28.56 -43.48
C ARG A 2 -5.10 27.23 -42.86
N LEU A 3 -4.11 27.35 -42.00
CA LEU A 3 -3.47 26.33 -41.17
C LEU A 3 -4.46 25.82 -40.12
N LEU A 4 -4.57 24.50 -39.93
CA LEU A 4 -5.26 23.92 -38.77
C LEU A 4 -4.27 23.02 -38.03
N VAL A 5 -3.68 23.57 -36.97
CA VAL A 5 -2.81 22.83 -36.04
C VAL A 5 -3.71 22.24 -34.95
N ILE A 6 -3.88 20.93 -34.97
CA ILE A 6 -4.60 20.18 -33.93
C ILE A 6 -3.58 19.86 -32.83
N THR A 7 -3.55 20.66 -31.77
CA THR A 7 -2.82 20.33 -30.55
C THR A 7 -3.61 19.30 -29.75
N LEU A 8 -3.13 18.06 -29.72
CA LEU A 8 -3.64 16.99 -28.87
C LEU A 8 -3.28 17.31 -27.41
N LEU A 9 -4.27 17.70 -26.60
CA LEU A 9 -4.12 17.81 -25.15
C LEU A 9 -4.20 16.41 -24.55
N PHE A 10 -3.05 15.81 -24.25
CA PHE A 10 -2.98 14.62 -23.41
C PHE A 10 -3.33 15.02 -21.97
N ASN A 11 -4.53 14.66 -21.53
CA ASN A 11 -4.88 14.71 -20.11
C ASN A 11 -4.09 13.63 -19.38
N ILE A 12 -3.02 14.04 -18.70
CA ILE A 12 -2.27 13.15 -17.80
C ILE A 12 -3.16 12.96 -16.57
N VAL A 13 -3.80 11.80 -16.45
CA VAL A 13 -4.55 11.41 -15.25
C VAL A 13 -3.52 11.14 -14.15
N THR A 14 -3.37 12.08 -13.22
CA THR A 14 -2.57 11.88 -12.01
C THR A 14 -3.30 10.90 -11.10
N ALA A 15 -2.75 9.70 -10.92
CA ALA A 15 -3.22 8.78 -9.89
C ALA A 15 -3.02 9.45 -8.52
N ASN A 16 -4.10 9.64 -7.76
CA ASN A 16 -4.02 10.20 -6.41
C ASN A 16 -3.38 9.16 -5.49
N ALA A 17 -2.11 9.37 -5.14
CA ALA A 17 -1.46 8.59 -4.08
C ALA A 17 -2.16 8.90 -2.75
N THR A 18 -2.44 7.87 -1.95
CA THR A 18 -2.98 8.07 -0.60
C THR A 18 -1.80 8.29 0.34
N GLU A 19 -1.75 9.44 1.03
CA GLU A 19 -0.66 9.80 1.96
C GLU A 19 -1.14 9.73 3.42
N TYR A 20 -0.31 9.18 4.30
CA TYR A 20 -0.50 9.15 5.75
C TYR A 20 0.75 9.60 6.48
N GLU A 21 0.59 10.20 7.65
CA GLU A 21 1.70 10.67 8.48
C GLU A 21 1.88 9.80 9.73
N LEU A 22 3.11 9.34 9.97
CA LEU A 22 3.53 8.48 11.07
C LEU A 22 4.88 8.97 11.62
N PHE A 23 4.90 9.55 12.82
CA PHE A 23 6.13 10.05 13.49
C PHE A 23 7.02 10.94 12.59
N ASP A 24 6.36 11.86 11.85
CA ASP A 24 6.93 12.76 10.83
C ASP A 24 7.37 12.10 9.51
N ALA A 25 7.12 10.81 9.33
CA ALA A 25 7.28 10.15 8.04
C ALA A 25 5.96 10.14 7.27
N LYS A 26 6.01 10.51 5.99
CA LYS A 26 4.90 10.38 5.06
C LYS A 26 4.97 9.01 4.38
N VAL A 27 3.96 8.20 4.59
CA VAL A 27 3.77 6.91 3.94
C VAL A 27 2.77 7.09 2.81
N SER A 28 3.14 6.65 1.61
CA SER A 28 2.26 6.70 0.44
C SER A 28 2.37 5.42 -0.38
N VAL A 29 1.31 5.09 -1.11
CA VAL A 29 1.29 4.00 -2.07
C VAL A 29 0.82 4.52 -3.43
N ASP A 30 1.52 4.14 -4.50
CA ASP A 30 1.19 4.53 -5.86
C ASP A 30 0.40 3.44 -6.62
N GLY A 31 0.03 3.72 -7.87
CA GLY A 31 -0.70 2.80 -8.74
C GLY A 31 0.11 1.58 -9.22
N LEU A 32 1.41 1.53 -8.94
CA LEU A 32 2.31 0.42 -9.24
C LEU A 32 2.70 -0.36 -7.96
N CYS A 33 2.02 -0.08 -6.84
CA CYS A 33 2.26 -0.68 -5.53
C CYS A 33 3.64 -0.33 -4.93
N TYR A 34 4.29 0.74 -5.39
CA TYR A 34 5.46 1.28 -4.68
C TYR A 34 4.99 2.00 -3.42
N ILE A 35 5.60 1.63 -2.31
CA ILE A 35 5.36 2.20 -1.00
C ILE A 35 6.52 3.13 -0.70
N SER A 36 6.24 4.42 -0.64
CA SER A 36 7.24 5.44 -0.33
C SER A 36 7.07 5.92 1.10
N ILE A 37 8.14 5.82 1.90
CA ILE A 37 8.23 6.30 3.27
C ILE A 37 9.25 7.44 3.27
N ASN A 38 8.74 8.67 3.34
CA ASN A 38 9.53 9.89 3.22
C ASN A 38 9.58 10.64 4.55
N LYS A 39 10.78 10.87 5.08
CA LYS A 39 11.05 11.88 6.12
C LYS A 39 12.22 12.73 5.65
N ALA A 40 12.23 14.02 5.98
CA ALA A 40 13.27 15.02 5.66
C ALA A 40 14.51 14.52 4.88
N ASP A 41 15.35 13.66 5.48
CA ASP A 41 16.62 13.20 4.92
C ASP A 41 16.65 11.71 4.49
N LYS A 42 15.51 11.01 4.56
CA LYS A 42 15.38 9.57 4.30
C LYS A 42 14.15 9.28 3.45
N ASN A 43 14.38 8.75 2.26
CA ASN A 43 13.34 8.19 1.40
C ASN A 43 13.60 6.68 1.24
N ILE A 44 12.64 5.87 1.69
CA ILE A 44 12.63 4.43 1.47
C ILE A 44 11.50 4.11 0.50
N VAL A 45 11.83 3.39 -0.58
CA VAL A 45 10.86 2.88 -1.53
C VAL A 45 10.87 1.36 -1.49
N ILE A 46 9.71 0.75 -1.24
CA ILE A 46 9.52 -0.70 -1.17
C ILE A 46 8.48 -1.11 -2.19
N GLN A 47 8.72 -2.20 -2.90
CA GLN A 47 7.72 -2.84 -3.75
C GLN A 47 7.48 -4.26 -3.24
N PRO A 48 6.32 -4.56 -2.67
CA PRO A 48 5.97 -5.93 -2.32
C PRO A 48 5.93 -6.80 -3.57
N ASN A 49 6.36 -8.05 -3.43
CA ASN A 49 6.36 -9.02 -4.53
C ASN A 49 4.97 -9.66 -4.71
N PHE A 50 3.98 -8.84 -5.04
CA PHE A 50 2.65 -9.32 -5.42
C PHE A 50 2.73 -10.10 -6.74
N SER A 51 1.89 -11.12 -6.88
CA SER A 51 1.94 -12.01 -8.04
C SER A 51 1.34 -11.40 -9.31
N GLU A 52 0.46 -10.42 -9.15
CA GLU A 52 -0.15 -9.64 -10.22
C GLU A 52 -0.33 -8.19 -9.75
N LEU A 53 -0.29 -7.22 -10.65
CA LEU A 53 -0.53 -5.82 -10.31
C LEU A 53 -2.02 -5.50 -10.38
N GLY A 54 -2.60 -5.02 -9.27
CA GLY A 54 -3.98 -4.57 -9.17
C GLY A 54 -4.07 -3.16 -8.59
N GLN A 55 -5.15 -2.87 -7.86
CA GLN A 55 -5.33 -1.61 -7.16
C GLN A 55 -4.75 -1.66 -5.75
N CYS A 56 -3.53 -1.15 -5.60
CA CYS A 56 -2.88 -1.08 -4.31
C CYS A 56 -3.42 0.04 -3.42
N ARG A 57 -3.57 -0.28 -2.14
CA ARG A 57 -3.99 0.66 -1.12
C ARG A 57 -3.39 0.31 0.24
N LEU A 58 -3.28 1.32 1.08
CA LEU A 58 -3.06 1.14 2.51
C LEU A 58 -4.39 0.78 3.16
N VAL A 59 -4.41 -0.25 3.99
CA VAL A 59 -5.64 -0.76 4.61
C VAL A 59 -6.10 0.18 5.72
N THR A 60 -7.29 0.75 5.56
CA THR A 60 -7.96 1.58 6.57
C THR A 60 -8.99 0.78 7.35
N HIS A 61 -9.49 1.32 8.47
CA HIS A 61 -10.67 0.76 9.12
C HIS A 61 -11.90 0.86 8.20
N ALA A 62 -12.75 -0.17 8.25
CA ALA A 62 -14.01 -0.28 7.55
C ALA A 62 -14.76 1.05 7.48
N HIS A 63 -15.11 1.49 6.27
CA HIS A 63 -15.90 2.71 6.03
C HIS A 63 -15.25 4.01 6.54
N THR A 64 -13.94 4.03 6.78
CA THR A 64 -13.20 5.24 7.17
C THR A 64 -11.94 5.43 6.31
N ASN A 65 -11.35 6.62 6.41
CA ASN A 65 -10.02 6.93 5.87
C ASN A 65 -8.94 6.87 6.95
N ILE A 66 -9.20 6.19 8.08
CA ILE A 66 -8.23 6.06 9.17
C ILE A 66 -7.40 4.82 8.91
N LEU A 67 -6.09 4.97 8.74
CA LEU A 67 -5.18 3.85 8.55
C LEU A 67 -5.32 2.86 9.71
N ASN A 68 -5.46 1.57 9.38
CA ASN A 68 -5.53 0.53 10.39
C ASN A 68 -4.11 0.17 10.80
N ILE A 69 -3.70 0.65 11.98
CA ILE A 69 -2.35 0.54 12.51
C ILE A 69 -2.39 -0.10 13.89
N GLU A 70 -1.52 -1.08 14.11
CA GLU A 70 -1.37 -1.73 15.42
C GLU A 70 0.07 -1.62 15.92
N TYR A 71 0.27 -1.30 17.20
CA TYR A 71 1.60 -1.29 17.81
C TYR A 71 1.93 -2.68 18.38
N ILE A 72 2.84 -3.40 17.72
CA ILE A 72 3.21 -4.76 18.09
C ILE A 72 4.74 -4.90 18.02
N ALA A 73 5.32 -5.52 19.05
CA ALA A 73 6.74 -5.87 19.11
C ALA A 73 7.69 -4.69 18.81
N GLY A 74 7.36 -3.49 19.28
CA GLY A 74 8.23 -2.31 19.14
C GLY A 74 8.03 -1.50 17.86
N SER A 75 7.09 -1.88 16.99
CA SER A 75 6.82 -1.19 15.73
C SER A 75 5.33 -0.97 15.49
N TYR A 76 5.00 0.04 14.70
CA TYR A 76 3.65 0.31 14.21
C TYR A 76 3.47 -0.41 12.88
N LEU A 77 2.59 -1.40 12.88
CA LEU A 77 2.31 -2.24 11.72
C LEU A 77 1.05 -1.75 11.02
N PHE A 78 1.07 -1.74 9.70
CA PHE A 78 -0.10 -1.53 8.85
C PHE A 78 -0.04 -2.47 7.65
N PHE A 79 -1.20 -2.76 7.07
CA PHE A 79 -1.31 -3.62 5.90
C PHE A 79 -1.36 -2.82 4.60
N ILE A 80 -0.76 -3.39 3.57
CA ILE A 80 -0.92 -2.98 2.17
C ILE A 80 -1.69 -4.08 1.47
N GLU A 81 -2.72 -3.69 0.75
CA GLU A 81 -3.61 -4.59 0.01
C GLU A 81 -3.53 -4.25 -1.46
N ASN A 82 -3.33 -5.27 -2.29
CA ASN A 82 -3.38 -5.24 -3.73
C ASN A 82 -4.67 -5.93 -4.18
N ASN A 83 -5.65 -5.14 -4.61
CA ASN A 83 -6.94 -5.66 -5.06
C ASN A 83 -6.86 -6.02 -6.54
N ILE A 84 -6.87 -7.31 -6.83
CA ILE A 84 -6.87 -7.89 -8.18
C ILE A 84 -8.33 -8.05 -8.59
N ASP A 85 -8.87 -7.02 -9.22
CA ASP A 85 -10.21 -7.07 -9.82
C ASP A 85 -10.12 -7.72 -11.20
N SER A 86 -10.44 -9.01 -11.24
CA SER A 86 -10.49 -9.77 -12.49
C SER A 86 -11.68 -9.31 -13.34
N ASN A 87 -11.44 -8.31 -14.18
CA ASN A 87 -12.34 -7.78 -15.20
C ASN A 87 -13.59 -7.02 -14.67
N ASN A 88 -13.40 -5.71 -14.64
CA ASN A 88 -14.30 -4.60 -14.33
C ASN A 88 -15.58 -4.50 -15.20
N ILE A 89 -16.30 -5.60 -15.46
CA ILE A 89 -17.51 -5.57 -16.30
C ILE A 89 -18.76 -6.14 -15.64
N ASN A 90 -18.73 -7.18 -14.79
CA ASN A 90 -19.95 -7.66 -14.10
C ASN A 90 -19.61 -8.61 -12.94
N ASN A 91 -19.59 -8.11 -11.70
CA ASN A 91 -19.75 -8.83 -10.41
C ASN A 91 -19.20 -10.26 -10.26
N SER A 92 -18.17 -10.44 -9.41
CA SER A 92 -18.30 -11.07 -8.07
C SER A 92 -17.00 -11.66 -7.50
N HIS A 93 -15.92 -11.72 -8.29
CA HIS A 93 -14.66 -12.34 -7.85
C HIS A 93 -13.52 -11.31 -7.84
N CYS A 94 -13.48 -10.53 -6.75
CA CYS A 94 -12.30 -9.72 -6.44
C CYS A 94 -11.38 -10.54 -5.54
N ASN A 95 -10.16 -10.80 -5.99
CA ASN A 95 -9.14 -11.43 -5.16
C ASN A 95 -8.21 -10.33 -4.65
N SER A 96 -7.67 -10.50 -3.44
CA SER A 96 -6.65 -9.59 -2.95
C SER A 96 -5.41 -10.32 -2.50
N GLU A 97 -4.28 -9.63 -2.61
CA GLU A 97 -3.05 -10.00 -1.94
C GLU A 97 -2.70 -8.92 -0.94
N TYR A 98 -2.16 -9.32 0.21
CA TYR A 98 -1.80 -8.35 1.24
C TYR A 98 -0.55 -8.75 2.01
N THR A 99 0.15 -7.73 2.48
CA THR A 99 1.37 -7.84 3.27
C THR A 99 1.43 -6.73 4.32
N ALA A 100 2.34 -6.85 5.27
CA ALA A 100 2.51 -5.88 6.34
C ALA A 100 3.82 -5.10 6.18
N ILE A 101 3.79 -3.84 6.60
CA ILE A 101 4.99 -3.04 6.86
C ILE A 101 4.93 -2.58 8.31
N GLY A 102 6.09 -2.65 8.98
CA GLY A 102 6.29 -2.08 10.30
C GLY A 102 7.17 -0.83 10.22
N ILE A 103 6.89 0.18 11.03
CA ILE A 103 7.74 1.35 11.21
C ILE A 103 7.97 1.56 12.71
N SER A 104 9.22 1.60 13.18
CA SER A 104 9.51 1.96 14.58
C SER A 104 9.48 3.47 14.79
N GLN A 105 9.51 3.93 16.04
CA GLN A 105 9.60 5.36 16.35
C GLN A 105 10.92 5.98 15.85
N GLU A 106 11.99 5.17 15.78
CA GLU A 106 13.29 5.53 15.20
C GLU A 106 13.31 5.41 13.67
N LEU A 107 12.16 5.08 13.04
CA LEU A 107 11.98 4.95 11.60
C LEU A 107 12.88 3.88 10.95
N ALA A 108 13.17 2.84 11.72
CA ALA A 108 13.51 1.56 11.14
C ALA A 108 12.26 1.03 10.43
N VAL A 109 12.41 0.70 9.16
CA VAL A 109 11.33 0.11 8.36
C VAL A 109 11.53 -1.38 8.37
N TYR A 110 10.45 -2.10 8.64
CA TYR A 110 10.41 -3.54 8.70
C TYR A 110 9.49 -4.05 7.61
N THR A 111 9.96 -5.06 6.88
CA THR A 111 9.22 -5.65 5.77
C THR A 111 9.21 -7.16 5.89
N THR A 112 8.40 -7.83 5.10
CA THR A 112 8.41 -9.28 4.98
C THR A 112 8.14 -9.67 3.53
N SER A 113 8.71 -10.80 3.10
CA SER A 113 8.36 -11.41 1.81
C SER A 113 7.04 -12.18 1.87
N LEU A 114 6.44 -12.30 3.06
CA LEU A 114 5.16 -12.96 3.24
C LEU A 114 4.05 -12.16 2.55
N ILE A 115 3.39 -12.81 1.59
CA ILE A 115 2.17 -12.35 0.96
C ILE A 115 1.04 -13.33 1.31
N LYS A 116 -0.09 -12.81 1.78
CA LYS A 116 -1.31 -13.59 1.98
C LYS A 116 -2.30 -13.28 0.87
N LYS A 117 -3.05 -14.29 0.43
CA LYS A 117 -4.11 -14.15 -0.57
C LYS A 117 -5.48 -14.23 0.09
N SER A 118 -6.46 -13.50 -0.44
CA SER A 118 -7.86 -13.58 -0.06
C SER A 118 -8.74 -13.68 -1.30
N GLY A 119 -9.84 -14.43 -1.20
CA GLY A 119 -10.88 -14.51 -2.23
C GLY A 119 -11.84 -13.32 -2.23
N SER A 120 -11.45 -12.23 -1.58
CA SER A 120 -12.24 -11.02 -1.36
C SER A 120 -11.30 -9.83 -1.22
N CYS A 121 -11.77 -8.66 -1.65
CA CYS A 121 -11.06 -7.39 -1.55
C CYS A 121 -11.56 -6.56 -0.38
N TYR A 122 -10.88 -5.44 -0.15
CA TYR A 122 -11.22 -4.47 0.88
C TYR A 122 -11.29 -5.08 2.29
N GLN A 123 -10.34 -5.94 2.59
CA GLN A 123 -10.34 -6.72 3.82
C GLN A 123 -9.91 -5.88 5.01
N ASP A 124 -10.83 -5.70 5.95
CA ASP A 124 -10.51 -5.19 7.28
C ASP A 124 -9.77 -6.28 8.06
N LYS A 125 -8.48 -6.09 8.33
CA LYS A 125 -7.64 -7.12 8.96
C LYS A 125 -7.80 -7.12 10.48
N GLU A 126 -7.79 -8.31 11.05
CA GLU A 126 -7.90 -8.56 12.50
C GLU A 126 -6.52 -8.54 13.20
N LEU A 127 -6.52 -8.28 14.51
CA LEU A 127 -5.31 -8.23 15.36
C LEU A 127 -4.43 -9.49 15.24
N VAL A 128 -5.03 -10.69 15.15
CA VAL A 128 -4.28 -11.96 15.01
C VAL A 128 -3.44 -11.98 13.73
N SER A 129 -3.92 -11.34 12.65
CA SER A 129 -3.12 -11.19 11.43
C SER A 129 -1.91 -10.30 11.69
N PHE A 130 -2.07 -9.19 12.41
CA PHE A 130 -0.96 -8.31 12.75
C PHE A 130 0.11 -9.03 13.57
N GLU A 131 -0.29 -9.78 14.61
CA GLU A 131 0.65 -10.58 15.42
C GLU A 131 1.37 -11.65 14.59
N TYR A 132 0.67 -12.30 13.67
CA TYR A 132 1.30 -13.28 12.79
C TYR A 132 2.38 -12.64 11.90
N PHE A 133 2.06 -11.50 11.29
CA PHE A 133 2.98 -10.78 10.43
C PHE A 133 4.15 -10.15 11.20
N SER A 134 3.93 -9.62 12.40
CA SER A 134 5.00 -9.01 13.22
C SER A 134 6.15 -9.99 13.50
N ASN A 135 5.82 -11.26 13.70
CA ASN A 135 6.80 -12.34 13.88
C ASN A 135 7.56 -12.74 12.60
N LYS A 136 7.21 -12.16 11.44
CA LYS A 136 7.84 -12.43 10.13
C LYS A 136 8.50 -11.18 9.52
N LEU A 137 8.38 -10.05 10.21
CA LEU A 137 9.00 -8.80 9.79
C LEU A 137 10.50 -8.83 10.09
N THR A 138 11.29 -8.33 9.14
CA THR A 138 12.74 -8.13 9.27
C THR A 138 13.07 -6.68 8.97
N VAL A 139 14.10 -6.14 9.64
CA VAL A 139 14.61 -4.81 9.36
C VAL A 139 15.03 -4.75 7.89
N LEU A 140 14.59 -3.72 7.18
CA LEU A 140 15.12 -3.41 5.86
C LEU A 140 16.49 -2.73 6.05
N GLU A 141 17.55 -3.47 5.77
CA GLU A 141 18.91 -2.92 5.74
C GLU A 141 19.05 -2.08 4.46
N ASN A 142 19.35 -0.79 4.62
CA ASN A 142 19.60 0.15 3.53
C ASN A 142 20.99 -0.03 2.94
#